data_AF-A0A7R7J797-F1
#
_entry.id   AF-A0A7R7J797-F1
#
_cell.length_a   1.000
_cell.length_b   1.000
_cell.length_c   1.000
_cell.angle_alpha   90.00
_cell.angle_beta   90.00
_cell.angle_gamma   90.00
#
_symmetry.space_group_name_H-M   'P 1'
#
loop_
_entity.id
_entity.type
_entity.pdbx_description
1 polymer ?
#
loop_
_entity_poly.entity_id
_entity_poly.type
_entity_poly.pdbx_seq_one_letter_code
_entity_poly.pdbx_strand_id
1 'polypeptide(L)'
;MEKWISVVGSVVFLVALLITQGASAQNYQAIICNNCDETEAKAFTLLGEFNVKHACRGKPPSKADHAQACAAKSNPILVANASTEKIWGFHVFYAGLDDIRLSAQPFTVNNKTQKVMKEIVKTYAQLDEVIQSVNHKLTTPSSVLETVQSAPSRNCGNNLPIASAIGAAFSPRTNSKLLELVQDTYLHKYPDQGARFSNSHFTGSHFSVSTDNINIEGTREVINKHRLMVADFSDAKTSTTLNRIAYNVYLQNHVLGISVNENASRIDGIAISALSAGALTNTNPCMLEHLNKYWEASVQSSASGGDFGDSGLTDYGRGFNFIPQPSNGGGDESEICTWRFYNPQGEPTFTMQGACP
;
A
#
# COMPACT_ATOMS: atom_id res chain seq x y z
N MET A 1 56.91 -33.92 -2.17
CA MET A 1 55.62 -33.21 -2.12
C MET A 1 55.05 -33.37 -0.72
N GLU A 2 55.12 -32.27 0.04
CA GLU A 2 54.29 -31.80 1.16
C GLU A 2 53.35 -32.82 1.84
N LYS A 3 53.56 -33.19 3.13
CA LYS A 3 52.95 -32.63 4.37
C LYS A 3 51.42 -32.47 4.25
N TRP A 4 50.57 -33.09 5.09
CA TRP A 4 50.26 -32.83 6.51
C TRP A 4 49.51 -34.07 7.08
N ILE A 5 49.98 -34.83 8.08
CA ILE A 5 49.90 -34.72 9.56
C ILE A 5 48.50 -34.41 10.14
N SER A 6 47.81 -35.50 10.50
CA SER A 6 46.96 -35.77 11.68
C SER A 6 47.06 -34.79 12.86
N VAL A 7 45.90 -34.42 13.46
CA VAL A 7 45.65 -34.56 14.92
C VAL A 7 44.15 -34.75 15.17
N VAL A 8 43.78 -35.96 15.57
CA VAL A 8 42.62 -36.25 16.43
C VAL A 8 43.02 -35.86 17.85
N GLY A 9 42.27 -34.96 18.50
CA GLY A 9 42.54 -34.58 19.88
C GLY A 9 41.45 -33.69 20.47
N SER A 10 40.85 -34.16 21.56
CA SER A 10 40.02 -33.42 22.52
C SER A 10 38.54 -33.20 22.17
N VAL A 11 37.80 -34.31 22.11
CA VAL A 11 36.42 -34.36 22.63
C VAL A 11 36.54 -34.62 24.13
N VAL A 12 36.06 -33.69 24.97
CA VAL A 12 35.59 -33.81 26.37
C VAL A 12 35.81 -32.47 27.09
N PHE A 13 34.69 -31.89 27.52
CA PHE A 13 34.53 -30.81 28.51
C PHE A 13 34.93 -29.37 28.14
N LEU A 14 33.95 -28.64 27.60
CA LEU A 14 33.45 -27.43 28.26
C LEU A 14 32.00 -27.18 27.82
N VAL A 15 31.10 -27.92 28.44
CA VAL A 15 29.74 -27.48 28.74
C VAL A 15 29.87 -26.33 29.75
N ALA A 16 30.37 -25.19 29.31
CA ALA A 16 30.21 -23.93 30.01
C ALA A 16 29.06 -23.21 29.34
N LEU A 17 27.90 -23.30 29.99
CA LEU A 17 26.88 -22.27 30.07
C LEU A 17 26.91 -21.24 28.93
N LEU A 18 26.37 -21.60 27.78
CA LEU A 18 25.48 -20.66 27.10
C LEU A 18 24.10 -20.83 27.73
N ILE A 19 23.98 -20.32 28.97
CA ILE A 19 22.77 -19.61 29.30
C ILE A 19 22.80 -18.40 28.36
N THR A 20 22.36 -18.59 27.12
CA THR A 20 21.82 -17.48 26.37
C THR A 20 20.64 -17.04 27.21
N GLN A 21 20.88 -16.02 28.04
CA GLN A 21 19.81 -15.15 28.49
C GLN A 21 19.11 -14.78 27.19
N GLY A 22 17.96 -15.40 26.93
CA GLY A 22 17.09 -14.96 25.86
C GLY A 22 16.77 -13.53 26.23
N ALA A 23 17.47 -12.58 25.64
CA ALA A 23 17.06 -11.19 25.66
C ALA A 23 15.70 -11.22 24.97
N SER A 24 14.64 -11.32 25.77
CA SER A 24 13.29 -11.35 25.25
C SER A 24 13.12 -10.06 24.46
N ALA A 25 12.90 -10.17 23.16
CA ALA A 25 12.71 -9.00 22.32
C ALA A 25 11.60 -8.13 22.94
N GLN A 26 11.91 -6.85 23.14
CA GLN A 26 10.96 -5.87 23.63
C GLN A 26 10.05 -5.49 22.47
N ASN A 27 8.79 -5.89 22.55
CA ASN A 27 7.79 -5.59 21.54
C ASN A 27 6.97 -4.38 21.99
N TYR A 28 6.89 -3.38 21.15
CA TYR A 28 6.12 -2.16 21.36
C TYR A 28 5.09 -2.01 20.26
N GLN A 29 3.89 -1.59 20.64
CA GLN A 29 2.95 -0.98 19.72
C GLN A 29 3.20 0.53 19.70
N ALA A 30 2.91 1.20 18.59
CA ALA A 30 3.22 2.62 18.47
C ALA A 30 2.19 3.41 17.65
N ILE A 31 2.04 4.68 18.00
CA ILE A 31 1.31 5.69 17.23
C ILE A 31 2.25 6.86 16.97
N ILE A 32 2.26 7.34 15.73
CA ILE A 32 2.90 8.61 15.37
C ILE A 32 1.79 9.63 15.11
N CYS A 33 1.69 10.63 15.98
CA CYS A 33 0.82 11.79 15.80
C CYS A 33 1.61 12.91 15.12
N ASN A 34 0.95 13.77 14.35
CA ASN A 34 1.67 14.84 13.65
C ASN A 34 2.08 15.96 14.60
N ASN A 35 1.13 16.42 15.41
CA ASN A 35 1.36 17.41 16.42
C ASN A 35 0.39 17.16 17.57
N CYS A 36 0.86 16.40 18.57
CA CYS A 36 0.07 16.15 19.76
C CYS A 36 0.85 16.46 21.04
N ASP A 37 0.13 16.81 22.10
CA ASP A 37 0.70 16.92 23.45
C ASP A 37 0.63 15.59 24.22
N GLU A 38 1.08 15.59 25.47
CA GLU A 38 1.08 14.38 26.30
C GLU A 38 -0.34 13.89 26.66
N THR A 39 -1.29 14.81 26.78
CA THR A 39 -2.69 14.50 27.10
C THR A 39 -3.34 13.80 25.91
N GLU A 40 -3.16 14.34 24.71
CA GLU A 40 -3.61 13.73 23.45
C GLU A 40 -2.90 12.41 23.19
N ALA A 41 -1.58 12.34 23.44
CA ALA A 41 -0.80 11.11 23.33
C ALA A 41 -1.38 10.00 24.22
N LYS A 42 -1.70 10.30 25.47
CA LYS A 42 -2.36 9.36 26.37
C LYS A 42 -3.74 8.96 25.84
N ALA A 43 -4.53 9.90 25.34
CA ALA A 43 -5.86 9.62 24.79
C ALA A 43 -5.80 8.66 23.59
N PHE A 44 -4.83 8.82 22.69
CA PHE A 44 -4.63 7.90 21.56
C PHE A 44 -4.43 6.45 22.02
N THR A 45 -3.71 6.23 23.12
CA THR A 45 -3.49 4.87 23.66
C THR A 45 -4.77 4.20 24.19
N LEU A 46 -5.84 4.96 24.41
CA LEU A 46 -7.11 4.49 24.98
C LEU A 46 -8.21 4.25 23.94
N LEU A 47 -7.95 4.50 22.64
CA LEU A 47 -8.94 4.39 21.55
C LEU A 47 -9.34 2.94 21.19
N GLY A 48 -8.95 1.93 21.96
CA GLY A 48 -9.46 0.56 21.84
C GLY A 48 -8.89 -0.28 20.68
N GLU A 49 -8.02 0.28 19.83
CA GLU A 49 -7.39 -0.45 18.72
C GLU A 49 -6.27 -1.41 19.16
N PHE A 50 -5.83 -1.30 20.42
CA PHE A 50 -4.74 -2.11 20.94
C PHE A 50 -5.26 -3.40 21.58
N ASN A 51 -4.78 -4.55 21.09
CA ASN A 51 -5.12 -5.89 21.58
C ASN A 51 -4.62 -6.12 23.03
N VAL A 52 -5.28 -5.54 24.02
CA VAL A 52 -5.00 -5.80 25.44
C VAL A 52 -5.57 -7.17 25.80
N LYS A 53 -4.69 -8.16 26.01
CA LYS A 53 -5.10 -9.51 26.39
C LYS A 53 -5.56 -9.52 27.85
N HIS A 54 -6.84 -9.85 28.07
CA HIS A 54 -7.32 -10.22 29.40
C HIS A 54 -6.67 -11.53 29.83
N ALA A 55 -5.86 -11.51 30.88
CA ALA A 55 -5.30 -12.70 31.51
C ALA A 55 -5.78 -12.75 32.96
N CYS A 56 -6.99 -13.25 33.18
CA CYS A 56 -7.46 -13.58 34.52
C CYS A 56 -6.78 -14.89 34.94
N ARG A 57 -5.92 -14.87 35.97
CA ARG A 57 -5.48 -16.11 36.61
C ARG A 57 -6.50 -16.53 37.65
N GLY A 58 -7.12 -17.70 37.48
CA GLY A 58 -7.73 -18.40 38.59
C GLY A 58 -8.53 -19.66 38.22
N LYS A 59 -8.11 -20.81 38.76
CA LYS A 59 -9.09 -21.77 39.30
C LYS A 59 -9.90 -21.06 40.39
N PRO A 60 -11.18 -21.42 40.62
CA PRO A 60 -12.04 -20.70 41.54
C PRO A 60 -11.58 -20.91 42.99
N PRO A 61 -11.29 -19.86 43.79
CA PRO A 61 -11.15 -20.01 45.23
C PRO A 61 -12.53 -19.93 45.89
N SER A 62 -12.69 -20.73 46.93
CA SER A 62 -13.84 -20.71 47.83
C SER A 62 -14.09 -19.33 48.43
N LYS A 63 -15.37 -18.97 48.49
CA LYS A 63 -15.98 -17.80 49.14
C LYS A 63 -15.18 -17.26 50.35
N ALA A 64 -14.32 -16.26 50.15
CA ALA A 64 -13.89 -15.30 51.17
C ALA A 64 -12.97 -14.18 50.64
N ASP A 65 -12.23 -14.37 49.55
CA ASP A 65 -11.25 -13.37 49.07
C ASP A 65 -11.68 -12.75 47.73
N HIS A 66 -12.40 -11.62 47.78
CA HIS A 66 -12.88 -10.88 46.60
C HIS A 66 -11.78 -10.05 45.89
N ALA A 67 -10.51 -10.16 46.28
CA ALA A 67 -9.41 -9.45 45.66
C ALA A 67 -8.66 -10.31 44.63
N GLN A 68 -9.37 -10.87 43.64
CA GLN A 68 -8.69 -11.32 42.42
C GLN A 68 -8.38 -10.11 41.55
N ALA A 69 -7.24 -9.48 41.81
CA ALA A 69 -6.65 -8.53 40.88
C ALA A 69 -6.33 -9.29 39.59
N CYS A 70 -7.18 -9.15 38.58
CA CYS A 70 -6.85 -9.51 37.21
C CYS A 70 -5.56 -8.76 36.87
N ALA A 71 -4.42 -9.44 36.87
CA ALA A 71 -3.15 -8.88 36.44
C ALA A 71 -3.24 -8.71 34.92
N ALA A 72 -3.84 -7.60 34.48
CA ALA A 72 -3.89 -7.22 33.09
C ALA A 72 -2.44 -7.20 32.56
N LYS A 73 -2.16 -8.01 31.54
CA LYS A 73 -0.87 -7.97 30.86
C LYS A 73 -0.77 -6.60 30.20
N SER A 74 0.01 -5.72 30.81
CA SER A 74 0.22 -4.38 30.29
C SER A 74 0.91 -4.45 28.93
N ASN A 75 0.32 -3.80 27.93
CA ASN A 75 0.95 -3.62 26.63
C ASN A 75 1.69 -2.28 26.63
N PRO A 76 3.02 -2.25 26.39
CA PRO A 76 3.74 -1.00 26.26
C PRO A 76 3.44 -0.38 24.89
N ILE A 77 2.84 0.80 24.91
CA ILE A 77 2.55 1.61 23.72
C ILE A 77 3.44 2.84 23.72
N LEU A 78 4.04 3.14 22.58
CA LEU A 78 4.81 4.35 22.34
C LEU A 78 3.95 5.33 21.55
N VAL A 79 3.98 6.61 21.93
CA VAL A 79 3.38 7.67 21.11
C VAL A 79 4.47 8.68 20.80
N ALA A 80 4.69 8.95 19.51
CA ALA A 80 5.67 9.92 19.05
C ALA A 80 4.98 11.09 18.37
N ASN A 81 5.38 12.31 18.72
CA ASN A 81 5.02 13.53 18.01
C ASN A 81 6.02 13.75 16.88
N ALA A 82 5.55 13.71 15.63
CA ALA A 82 6.39 13.88 14.45
C ALA A 82 6.98 15.30 14.34
N SER A 83 6.29 16.34 14.84
CA SER A 83 6.75 17.74 14.77
C SER A 83 7.81 18.08 15.83
N THR A 84 7.76 17.45 17.00
CA THR A 84 8.66 17.78 18.12
C THR A 84 9.66 16.67 18.46
N GLU A 85 9.52 15.51 17.83
CA GLU A 85 10.26 14.27 18.13
C GLU A 85 10.16 13.79 19.59
N LYS A 86 9.19 14.32 20.35
CA LYS A 86 8.88 13.84 21.70
C LYS A 86 8.26 12.46 21.63
N ILE A 87 8.67 11.58 22.54
CA ILE A 87 8.18 10.20 22.63
C ILE A 87 7.71 9.95 24.05
N TRP A 88 6.45 9.53 24.17
CA TRP A 88 5.84 9.11 25.42
C TRP A 88 5.65 7.59 25.42
N GLY A 89 5.79 6.99 26.60
CA GLY A 89 5.54 5.57 26.82
C GLY A 89 4.34 5.41 27.76
N PHE A 90 3.39 4.55 27.37
CA PHE A 90 2.24 4.21 28.20
C PHE A 90 2.08 2.71 28.34
N HIS A 91 1.84 2.28 29.57
CA HIS A 91 1.36 0.95 29.91
C HIS A 91 -0.15 0.97 29.90
N VAL A 92 -0.77 0.28 28.94
CA VAL A 92 -2.23 0.21 28.83
C VAL A 92 -2.74 -1.10 29.41
N PHE A 93 -3.74 -0.98 30.28
CA PHE A 93 -4.34 -2.07 31.02
C PHE A 93 -5.81 -1.79 31.34
N TYR A 94 -6.56 -2.84 31.64
CA TYR A 94 -7.91 -2.71 32.15
C TYR A 94 -7.90 -2.47 33.66
N ALA A 95 -8.68 -1.48 34.11
CA ALA A 95 -8.85 -1.11 35.51
C ALA A 95 -10.34 -1.08 35.87
N GLY A 96 -10.67 -1.35 37.15
CA GLY A 96 -12.04 -1.39 37.67
C GLY A 96 -12.51 -2.81 38.00
N LEU A 97 -13.29 -2.94 39.07
CA LEU A 97 -13.90 -4.20 39.52
C LEU A 97 -15.30 -4.41 38.92
N ASP A 98 -16.11 -3.34 38.87
CA ASP A 98 -17.50 -3.38 38.38
C ASP A 98 -17.70 -2.71 37.02
N ASP A 99 -16.85 -1.74 36.66
CA ASP A 99 -16.86 -1.04 35.36
C ASP A 99 -15.45 -1.07 34.77
N ILE A 100 -15.19 -2.10 33.97
CA ILE A 100 -13.87 -2.38 33.39
C ILE A 100 -13.59 -1.33 32.31
N ARG A 101 -12.64 -0.42 32.58
CA ARG A 101 -12.22 0.62 31.65
C ARG A 101 -10.76 0.48 31.28
N LEU A 102 -10.41 0.86 30.06
CA LEU A 102 -9.03 1.04 29.65
C LEU A 102 -8.40 2.20 30.43
N SER A 103 -7.21 1.97 30.96
CA SER A 103 -6.39 2.95 31.65
C SER A 103 -4.96 2.91 31.12
N ALA A 104 -4.28 4.05 31.20
CA ALA A 104 -2.93 4.23 30.72
C ALA A 104 -2.06 4.86 31.83
N GLN A 105 -0.95 4.20 32.16
CA GLN A 105 0.06 4.71 33.09
C GLN A 105 1.35 5.05 32.34
N PRO A 106 1.93 6.24 32.52
CA PRO A 106 3.17 6.60 31.85
C PRO A 106 4.35 5.76 32.33
N PHE A 107 5.32 5.50 31.45
CA PHE A 107 6.61 4.93 31.79
C PHE A 107 7.74 5.64 31.05
N THR A 108 8.94 5.59 31.62
CA THR A 108 10.14 6.16 30.99
C THR A 108 10.64 5.24 29.88
N VAL A 109 10.54 5.70 28.63
CA VAL A 109 11.07 4.97 27.47
C VAL A 109 12.59 4.95 27.52
N ASN A 110 13.21 3.79 27.41
CA ASN A 110 14.67 3.68 27.44
C ASN A 110 15.33 4.33 26.20
N ASN A 111 16.58 4.77 26.33
CA ASN A 111 17.29 5.50 25.28
C ASN A 111 17.43 4.72 23.96
N LYS A 112 17.57 3.38 24.01
CA LYS A 112 17.67 2.56 22.80
C LYS A 112 16.35 2.58 22.04
N THR A 113 15.22 2.33 22.72
CA THR A 113 13.87 2.41 22.13
C THR A 113 13.54 3.80 21.63
N GLN A 114 13.90 4.86 22.38
CA GLN A 114 13.72 6.24 21.91
C GLN A 114 14.48 6.49 20.60
N LYS A 115 15.73 6.05 20.50
CA LYS A 115 16.54 6.19 19.27
C LYS A 115 15.89 5.48 18.08
N VAL A 116 15.39 4.25 18.27
CA VAL A 116 14.69 3.51 17.22
C VAL A 116 13.44 4.26 16.78
N MET A 117 12.62 4.73 17.72
CA MET A 117 11.39 5.46 17.41
C MET A 117 11.68 6.79 16.69
N LYS A 118 12.74 7.51 17.06
CA LYS A 118 13.18 8.71 16.34
C LYS A 118 13.59 8.40 14.91
N GLU A 119 14.33 7.31 14.68
CA GLU A 119 14.67 6.89 13.31
C GLU A 119 13.43 6.49 12.49
N ILE A 120 12.41 5.89 13.11
CA ILE A 120 11.12 5.61 12.45
C ILE A 120 10.44 6.92 12.02
N VAL A 121 10.33 7.91 12.92
CA VAL A 121 9.75 9.24 12.61
C VAL A 121 10.54 9.92 11.49
N LYS A 122 11.87 9.90 11.56
CA LYS A 122 12.76 10.44 10.54
C LYS A 122 12.59 9.74 9.19
N THR A 123 12.43 8.42 9.18
CA THR A 123 12.18 7.65 7.96
C THR A 123 10.89 8.11 7.28
N TYR A 124 9.82 8.35 8.05
CA TYR A 124 8.59 8.93 7.50
C TYR A 124 8.77 10.34 6.93
N ALA A 125 9.50 11.21 7.61
CA ALA A 125 9.79 12.56 7.09
C ALA A 125 10.55 12.50 5.76
N GLN A 126 11.51 11.58 5.64
CA GLN A 126 12.28 11.35 4.42
C GLN A 126 11.40 10.82 3.26
N LEU A 127 10.49 9.89 3.56
CA LEU A 127 9.53 9.39 2.58
C LEU A 127 8.59 10.51 2.10
N ASP A 128 8.06 11.32 3.02
CA ASP A 128 7.19 12.45 2.69
C ASP A 128 7.91 13.47 1.78
N GLU A 129 9.18 13.79 2.05
CA GLU A 129 10.00 14.69 1.22
C GLU A 129 10.28 14.12 -0.18
N VAL A 130 10.52 12.81 -0.30
CA VAL A 130 10.70 12.16 -1.61
C VAL A 130 9.41 12.17 -2.39
N ILE A 131 8.28 11.80 -1.76
CA ILE A 131 6.96 11.84 -2.40
C ILE A 131 6.67 13.25 -2.90
N GLN A 132 6.92 14.28 -2.10
CA GLN A 132 6.74 15.67 -2.51
C GLN A 132 7.64 16.06 -3.69
N SER A 133 8.91 15.64 -3.67
CA SER A 133 9.87 15.93 -4.74
C SER A 133 9.48 15.26 -6.06
N VAL A 134 9.01 14.02 -6.02
CA VAL A 134 8.52 13.29 -7.20
C VAL A 134 7.20 13.85 -7.68
N ASN A 135 6.26 14.19 -6.78
CA ASN A 135 5.01 14.85 -7.14
C ASN A 135 5.22 16.15 -7.90
N HIS A 136 6.24 16.94 -7.54
CA HIS A 136 6.57 18.13 -8.30
C HIS A 136 6.94 17.80 -9.75
N LYS A 137 7.67 16.71 -10.01
CA LYS A 137 7.99 16.23 -11.35
C LYS A 137 6.75 15.66 -12.08
N LEU A 138 5.83 15.04 -11.35
CA LEU A 138 4.57 14.50 -11.88
C LEU A 138 3.53 15.57 -12.23
N THR A 139 3.78 16.86 -11.96
CA THR A 139 2.93 17.95 -12.48
C THR A 139 2.92 18.02 -14.02
N THR A 140 3.95 17.49 -14.67
CA THR A 140 4.02 17.30 -16.13
C THR A 140 4.29 15.83 -16.45
N PRO A 141 3.28 14.94 -16.26
CA PRO A 141 3.49 13.50 -16.28
C PRO A 141 4.13 12.99 -17.56
N SER A 142 3.84 13.61 -18.70
CA SER A 142 4.36 13.24 -20.03
C SER A 142 5.89 13.30 -20.15
N SER A 143 6.57 14.08 -19.30
CA SER A 143 8.04 14.16 -19.27
C SER A 143 8.71 13.03 -18.48
N VAL A 144 7.96 12.38 -17.59
CA VAL A 144 8.47 11.36 -16.64
C VAL A 144 7.94 9.97 -17.01
N LEU A 145 6.66 9.91 -17.34
CA LEU A 145 5.93 8.71 -17.71
C LEU A 145 5.91 8.66 -19.23
N GLU A 146 6.93 8.04 -19.83
CA GLU A 146 6.88 7.68 -21.25
C GLU A 146 5.71 6.71 -21.46
N THR A 147 4.59 7.25 -21.91
CA THR A 147 3.45 6.46 -22.36
C THR A 147 3.87 5.83 -23.69
N VAL A 148 3.96 4.49 -23.69
CA VAL A 148 4.44 3.72 -24.83
C VAL A 148 3.63 4.10 -26.08
N GLN A 149 4.34 4.48 -27.15
CA GLN A 149 3.82 4.37 -28.51
C GLN A 149 3.58 2.89 -28.81
N SER A 150 2.45 2.40 -28.35
CA SER A 150 1.91 1.10 -28.70
C SER A 150 1.30 1.20 -30.10
N ALA A 151 1.07 0.05 -30.75
CA ALA A 151 0.42 -0.05 -32.04
C ALA A 151 -0.73 0.97 -32.13
N PRO A 152 -0.84 1.71 -33.25
CA PRO A 152 -1.73 2.85 -33.34
C PRO A 152 -3.15 2.42 -32.97
N SER A 153 -3.66 3.08 -31.93
CA SER A 153 -4.95 3.77 -31.99
C SER A 153 -5.60 3.80 -33.37
N ARG A 154 -6.42 2.84 -33.81
CA ARG A 154 -7.12 3.03 -35.09
C ARG A 154 -8.10 4.19 -34.99
N ASN A 155 -8.81 4.30 -33.86
CA ASN A 155 -9.82 5.33 -33.62
C ASN A 155 -9.45 6.27 -32.45
N CYS A 156 -8.57 5.85 -31.53
CA CYS A 156 -8.15 6.66 -30.37
C CYS A 156 -6.67 7.07 -30.40
N GLY A 157 -6.37 8.38 -30.41
CA GLY A 157 -4.98 8.84 -30.39
C GLY A 157 -4.22 8.39 -29.13
N ASN A 158 -2.99 7.87 -29.30
CA ASN A 158 -2.12 7.51 -28.16
C ASN A 158 -1.77 8.72 -27.26
N ASN A 159 -1.93 9.95 -27.76
CA ASN A 159 -1.65 11.19 -27.04
C ASN A 159 -2.86 11.69 -26.22
N LEU A 160 -3.95 10.93 -26.15
CA LEU A 160 -5.12 11.31 -25.36
C LEU A 160 -4.81 11.20 -23.85
N PRO A 161 -5.41 12.07 -23.00
CA PRO A 161 -5.26 11.99 -21.55
C PRO A 161 -5.65 10.62 -20.97
N ILE A 162 -6.71 10.00 -21.51
CA ILE A 162 -7.18 8.67 -21.09
C ILE A 162 -6.17 7.57 -21.41
N ALA A 163 -5.56 7.61 -22.61
CA ALA A 163 -4.51 6.70 -23.03
C ALA A 163 -3.29 6.80 -22.10
N SER A 164 -2.93 8.04 -21.75
CA SER A 164 -1.80 8.32 -20.89
C SER A 164 -2.04 7.84 -19.45
N ALA A 165 -3.25 8.02 -18.93
CA ALA A 165 -3.62 7.53 -17.61
C ALA A 165 -3.64 5.99 -17.52
N ILE A 166 -4.18 5.31 -18.53
CA ILE A 166 -4.15 3.84 -18.61
C ILE A 166 -2.69 3.35 -18.68
N GLY A 167 -1.87 3.98 -19.52
CA GLY A 167 -0.44 3.67 -19.61
C GLY A 167 0.33 3.96 -18.32
N ALA A 168 -0.08 4.97 -17.55
CA ALA A 168 0.50 5.25 -16.25
C ALA A 168 0.12 4.18 -15.22
N ALA A 169 -1.14 3.76 -15.20
CA ALA A 169 -1.63 2.76 -14.25
C ALA A 169 -1.11 1.34 -14.52
N PHE A 170 -1.08 0.89 -15.78
CA PHE A 170 -0.96 -0.54 -16.08
C PHE A 170 0.29 -0.94 -16.87
N SER A 171 1.07 0.02 -17.38
CA SER A 171 2.31 -0.31 -18.08
C SER A 171 3.42 -0.73 -17.11
N PRO A 172 3.99 -1.94 -17.25
CA PRO A 172 5.15 -2.35 -16.46
C PRO A 172 6.34 -1.40 -16.65
N ARG A 173 6.52 -0.88 -17.87
CA ARG A 173 7.61 0.06 -18.18
C ARG A 173 7.45 1.39 -17.45
N THR A 174 6.21 1.92 -17.39
CA THR A 174 5.93 3.15 -16.67
C THR A 174 6.19 2.95 -15.17
N ASN A 175 5.75 1.82 -14.62
CA ASN A 175 6.01 1.46 -13.23
C ASN A 175 7.51 1.34 -12.93
N SER A 176 8.30 0.68 -13.79
CA SER A 176 9.75 0.58 -13.62
C SER A 176 10.44 1.95 -13.64
N LYS A 177 10.07 2.83 -14.59
CA LYS A 177 10.65 4.19 -14.68
C LYS A 177 10.28 5.06 -13.49
N LEU A 178 9.03 5.00 -13.04
CA LEU A 178 8.60 5.73 -11.86
C LEU A 178 9.32 5.20 -10.61
N LEU A 179 9.47 3.88 -10.47
CA LEU A 179 10.22 3.29 -9.37
C LEU A 179 11.69 3.73 -9.38
N GLU A 180 12.34 3.72 -10.55
CA GLU A 180 13.71 4.20 -10.73
C GLU A 180 13.84 5.67 -10.30
N LEU A 181 12.92 6.53 -10.74
CA LEU A 181 12.90 7.95 -10.35
C LEU A 181 12.76 8.13 -8.83
N VAL A 182 11.88 7.37 -8.18
CA VAL A 182 11.65 7.46 -6.74
C VAL A 182 12.87 6.95 -5.98
N GLN A 183 13.44 5.82 -6.41
CA GLN A 183 14.63 5.22 -5.82
C GLN A 183 15.86 6.14 -5.97
N ASP A 184 16.08 6.71 -7.16
CA ASP A 184 17.16 7.67 -7.41
C ASP A 184 16.99 8.95 -6.57
N THR A 185 15.77 9.49 -6.52
CA THR A 185 15.47 10.68 -5.68
C THR A 185 15.74 10.41 -4.20
N TYR A 186 15.39 9.21 -3.71
CA TYR A 186 15.65 8.82 -2.33
C TYR A 186 17.15 8.63 -2.04
N LEU A 187 17.87 7.88 -2.88
CA LEU A 187 19.30 7.62 -2.70
C LEU A 187 20.15 8.89 -2.86
N HIS A 188 19.76 9.80 -3.75
CA HIS A 188 20.46 11.07 -3.95
C HIS A 188 20.30 12.01 -2.73
N LYS A 189 19.08 12.12 -2.19
CA LYS A 189 18.83 12.94 -0.99
C LYS A 189 19.41 12.32 0.27
N TYR A 190 19.44 10.99 0.33
CA TYR A 190 19.80 10.26 1.52
C TYR A 190 20.76 9.09 1.22
N PRO A 191 22.04 9.39 0.94
CA PRO A 191 23.03 8.36 0.59
C PRO A 191 23.40 7.45 1.79
N ASP A 192 23.36 7.98 3.02
CA ASP A 192 23.82 7.28 4.23
C ASP A 192 22.69 6.51 4.95
N GLN A 193 21.85 5.81 4.20
CA GLN A 193 20.71 5.05 4.74
C GLN A 193 21.06 3.59 5.08
N GLY A 194 22.35 3.23 5.14
CA GLY A 194 22.83 1.88 5.44
C GLY A 194 22.06 1.21 6.58
N ALA A 195 21.82 -0.10 6.46
CA ALA A 195 20.79 -0.87 7.18
C ALA A 195 20.52 -0.44 8.63
N ARG A 196 19.66 0.57 8.82
CA ARG A 196 19.33 1.14 10.14
C ARG A 196 18.47 0.20 10.98
N PHE A 197 17.82 -0.72 10.29
CA PHE A 197 16.90 -1.71 10.83
C PHE A 197 17.29 -3.08 10.25
N SER A 198 17.22 -4.11 11.09
CA SER A 198 17.43 -5.51 10.66
C SER A 198 16.29 -5.98 9.77
N ASN A 199 15.07 -5.52 10.06
CA ASN A 199 13.88 -5.69 9.22
C ASN A 199 13.07 -4.41 9.29
N SER A 200 12.52 -3.97 8.16
CA SER A 200 11.66 -2.79 8.12
C SER A 200 10.57 -2.93 7.06
N HIS A 201 9.40 -2.40 7.39
CA HIS A 201 8.29 -2.24 6.48
C HIS A 201 7.57 -0.94 6.84
N PHE A 202 7.50 0.00 5.90
CA PHE A 202 6.78 1.25 6.04
C PHE A 202 5.83 1.38 4.87
N THR A 203 4.57 1.64 5.18
CA THR A 203 3.53 2.04 4.22
C THR A 203 3.08 3.45 4.56
N GLY A 204 2.15 4.01 3.78
CA GLY A 204 1.58 5.32 4.05
C GLY A 204 1.08 5.47 5.50
N SER A 205 0.43 4.46 6.08
CA SER A 205 -0.22 4.54 7.41
C SER A 205 0.30 3.57 8.47
N HIS A 206 1.03 2.53 8.09
CA HIS A 206 1.50 1.49 9.01
C HIS A 206 3.00 1.28 8.87
N PHE A 207 3.65 0.91 9.97
CA PHE A 207 5.04 0.49 9.98
C PHE A 207 5.28 -0.71 10.89
N SER A 208 6.36 -1.42 10.59
CA SER A 208 6.94 -2.48 11.40
C SER A 208 8.44 -2.42 11.27
N VAL A 209 9.14 -2.38 12.39
CA VAL A 209 10.60 -2.25 12.45
C VAL A 209 11.15 -3.20 13.52
N SER A 210 12.23 -3.89 13.17
CA SER A 210 13.00 -4.73 14.08
C SER A 210 14.48 -4.36 14.06
N THR A 211 15.08 -4.29 15.25
CA THR A 211 16.52 -4.12 15.45
C THR A 211 16.98 -4.88 16.69
N ASP A 212 17.96 -5.76 16.53
CA ASP A 212 18.49 -6.67 17.57
C ASP A 212 17.38 -7.34 18.42
N ASN A 213 16.95 -6.65 19.49
CA ASN A 213 16.02 -7.09 20.53
C ASN A 213 14.84 -6.10 20.72
N ILE A 214 14.57 -5.21 19.77
CA ILE A 214 13.45 -4.25 19.82
C ILE A 214 12.63 -4.44 18.55
N ASN A 215 11.33 -4.69 18.73
CA ASN A 215 10.34 -4.68 17.67
C ASN A 215 9.32 -3.59 17.94
N ILE A 216 9.10 -2.71 16.97
CA ILE A 216 8.09 -1.66 17.05
C ILE A 216 7.19 -1.79 15.83
N GLU A 217 5.90 -2.01 16.06
CA GLU A 217 4.87 -1.95 15.03
C GLU A 217 3.87 -0.87 15.38
N GLY A 218 3.27 -0.24 14.38
CA GLY A 218 2.39 0.87 14.68
C GLY A 218 1.76 1.52 13.48
N THR A 219 1.01 2.58 13.79
CA THR A 219 0.34 3.42 12.81
C THR A 219 0.84 4.85 12.89
N ARG A 220 0.70 5.58 11.79
CA ARG A 220 0.92 7.01 11.72
C ARG A 220 -0.36 7.70 11.30
N GLU A 221 -0.76 8.70 12.08
CA GLU A 221 -1.90 9.56 11.80
C GLU A 221 -1.86 10.09 10.36
N VAL A 222 -2.94 9.85 9.61
CA VAL A 222 -3.00 10.09 8.16
C VAL A 222 -3.10 11.57 7.81
N ILE A 223 -1.98 12.18 7.41
CA ILE A 223 -2.02 13.45 6.66
C ILE A 223 -2.29 13.13 5.19
N ASN A 224 -3.51 13.40 4.72
CA ASN A 224 -3.94 13.12 3.34
C ASN A 224 -3.13 13.84 2.24
N LYS A 225 -2.33 14.86 2.55
CA LYS A 225 -1.66 15.71 1.55
C LYS A 225 -0.32 15.18 1.00
N HIS A 226 0.35 14.23 1.65
CA HIS A 226 1.74 13.85 1.30
C HIS A 226 2.00 12.36 1.13
N ARG A 227 0.95 11.52 1.04
CA ARG A 227 1.11 10.05 1.11
C ARG A 227 1.01 9.32 -0.21
N LEU A 228 0.52 10.00 -1.23
CA LEU A 228 0.36 9.44 -2.56
C LEU A 228 1.18 10.26 -3.53
N MET A 229 1.85 9.56 -4.43
CA MET A 229 2.30 10.21 -5.66
C MET A 229 1.10 10.31 -6.59
N VAL A 230 0.82 11.48 -7.15
CA VAL A 230 -0.37 11.73 -7.96
C VAL A 230 0.04 12.32 -9.30
N ALA A 231 -0.40 11.68 -10.38
CA ALA A 231 -0.27 12.15 -11.75
C ALA A 231 -1.67 12.45 -12.30
N ASP A 232 -1.91 13.72 -12.64
CA ASP A 232 -3.17 14.19 -13.21
C ASP A 232 -3.04 14.32 -14.73
N PHE A 233 -4.00 13.73 -15.45
CA PHE A 233 -4.06 13.74 -16.92
C PHE A 233 -5.32 14.49 -17.36
N SER A 234 -5.20 15.81 -17.49
CA SER A 234 -6.31 16.67 -17.89
C SER A 234 -6.38 16.80 -19.41
N ASP A 235 -7.60 16.99 -19.93
CA ASP A 235 -7.79 17.53 -21.27
C ASP A 235 -7.55 19.05 -21.23
N ALA A 236 -6.62 19.53 -22.06
CA ALA A 236 -6.30 20.94 -22.19
C ALA A 236 -7.52 21.81 -22.56
N LYS A 237 -8.56 21.22 -23.16
CA LYS A 237 -9.76 21.93 -23.62
C LYS A 237 -10.82 22.13 -22.53
N THR A 238 -10.93 21.21 -21.57
CA THR A 238 -12.03 21.21 -20.60
C THR A 238 -11.60 21.52 -19.17
N SER A 239 -10.28 21.58 -18.89
CA SER A 239 -9.70 21.78 -17.56
C SER A 239 -10.19 20.76 -16.50
N THR A 240 -10.97 19.76 -16.91
CA THR A 240 -11.58 18.78 -16.00
C THR A 240 -10.65 17.60 -15.87
N THR A 241 -10.18 17.33 -14.65
CA THR A 241 -9.31 16.18 -14.36
C THR A 241 -10.15 14.94 -14.10
N LEU A 242 -10.59 14.28 -15.17
CA LEU A 242 -11.29 13.00 -15.08
C LEU A 242 -10.31 11.82 -14.92
N ASN A 243 -9.06 12.00 -15.30
CA ASN A 243 -8.03 10.97 -15.24
C ASN A 243 -6.95 11.35 -14.23
N ARG A 244 -6.80 10.53 -13.20
CA ARG A 244 -5.85 10.72 -12.10
C ARG A 244 -5.29 9.37 -11.70
N ILE A 245 -3.98 9.19 -11.73
CA ILE A 245 -3.34 7.98 -11.23
C ILE A 245 -2.58 8.31 -9.96
N ALA A 246 -2.95 7.63 -8.87
CA ALA A 246 -2.30 7.75 -7.58
C ALA A 246 -1.47 6.48 -7.29
N TYR A 247 -0.30 6.64 -6.69
CA TYR A 247 0.58 5.53 -6.31
C TYR A 247 0.86 5.56 -4.81
N ASN A 248 0.77 4.39 -4.18
CA ASN A 248 1.33 4.15 -2.85
C ASN A 248 2.84 4.01 -2.97
N VAL A 249 3.56 4.60 -2.02
CA VAL A 249 4.99 4.35 -1.82
C VAL A 249 5.16 3.58 -0.52
N TYR A 250 5.97 2.54 -0.55
CA TYR A 250 6.33 1.77 0.63
C TYR A 250 7.84 1.53 0.66
N LEU A 251 8.38 1.32 1.86
CA LEU A 251 9.78 0.98 2.08
C LEU A 251 9.83 -0.37 2.78
N GLN A 252 10.46 -1.36 2.17
CA GLN A 252 10.65 -2.68 2.75
C GLN A 252 12.13 -3.04 2.75
N ASN A 253 12.71 -3.28 3.93
CA ASN A 253 14.12 -3.64 4.08
C ASN A 253 15.06 -2.69 3.32
N HIS A 254 14.79 -1.38 3.44
CA HIS A 254 15.53 -0.29 2.78
C HIS A 254 15.40 -0.22 1.25
N VAL A 255 14.48 -1.00 0.67
CA VAL A 255 14.12 -0.95 -0.76
C VAL A 255 12.78 -0.28 -0.91
N LEU A 256 12.71 0.73 -1.78
CA LEU A 256 11.44 1.38 -2.09
C LEU A 256 10.63 0.51 -3.05
N GLY A 257 9.33 0.52 -2.86
CA GLY A 257 8.38 -0.04 -3.79
C GLY A 257 7.24 0.93 -4.04
N ILE A 258 6.62 0.77 -5.20
CA ILE A 258 5.46 1.55 -5.61
C ILE A 258 4.36 0.63 -6.10
N SER A 259 3.11 1.02 -5.89
CA SER A 259 1.95 0.33 -6.44
C SER A 259 0.85 1.33 -6.73
N VAL A 260 0.04 1.08 -7.75
CA VAL A 260 -1.14 1.90 -8.02
C VAL A 260 -2.11 1.81 -6.85
N ASN A 261 -2.56 2.96 -6.36
CA ASN A 261 -3.65 3.04 -5.41
C ASN A 261 -4.97 3.06 -6.19
N GLU A 262 -5.57 1.88 -6.37
CA GLU A 262 -6.78 1.73 -7.19
C GLU A 262 -7.98 2.53 -6.66
N ASN A 263 -8.06 2.71 -5.34
CA ASN A 263 -9.14 3.47 -4.68
C ASN A 263 -9.00 4.98 -4.87
N ALA A 264 -7.77 5.49 -4.98
CA ALA A 264 -7.49 6.91 -5.21
C ALA A 264 -7.30 7.26 -6.71
N SER A 265 -7.20 6.24 -7.57
CA SER A 265 -7.00 6.43 -9.01
C SER A 265 -8.32 6.39 -9.78
N ARG A 266 -8.43 7.24 -10.81
CA ARG A 266 -9.62 7.41 -11.66
C ARG A 266 -9.20 7.43 -13.13
N ILE A 267 -9.96 6.76 -13.98
CA ILE A 267 -9.84 6.80 -15.45
C ILE A 267 -11.25 7.14 -15.95
N ASP A 268 -11.37 8.24 -16.70
CA ASP A 268 -12.65 8.80 -17.13
C ASP A 268 -13.66 8.99 -16.00
N GLY A 269 -13.18 9.39 -14.81
CA GLY A 269 -14.00 9.54 -13.60
C GLY A 269 -14.34 8.22 -12.88
N ILE A 270 -14.05 7.06 -13.47
CA ILE A 270 -14.31 5.74 -12.89
C ILE A 270 -13.13 5.30 -12.02
N ALA A 271 -13.39 4.85 -10.79
CA ALA A 271 -12.37 4.30 -9.90
C ALA A 271 -11.74 3.04 -10.49
N ILE A 272 -10.41 2.90 -10.42
CA ILE A 272 -9.76 1.67 -10.87
C ILE A 272 -10.24 0.48 -10.02
N SER A 273 -10.50 0.68 -8.73
CA SER A 273 -11.07 -0.35 -7.87
C SER A 273 -12.51 -0.74 -8.23
N ALA A 274 -13.22 0.08 -9.01
CA ALA A 274 -14.54 -0.26 -9.52
C ALA A 274 -14.49 -1.15 -10.77
N LEU A 275 -13.34 -1.26 -11.44
CA LEU A 275 -13.21 -2.16 -12.60
C LEU A 275 -13.41 -3.61 -12.16
N SER A 276 -12.87 -4.01 -11.00
CA SER A 276 -13.03 -5.36 -10.44
C SER A 276 -14.41 -5.62 -9.81
N ALA A 277 -15.28 -4.61 -9.71
CA ALA A 277 -16.59 -4.73 -9.05
C ALA A 277 -17.69 -5.36 -9.95
N GLY A 278 -17.36 -5.72 -11.19
CA GLY A 278 -18.27 -6.42 -12.10
C GLY A 278 -18.36 -5.75 -13.47
N ALA A 279 -19.56 -5.25 -13.80
CA ALA A 279 -19.88 -4.75 -15.13
C ALA A 279 -20.14 -3.24 -15.15
N LEU A 280 -19.47 -2.53 -16.06
CA LEU A 280 -19.64 -1.09 -16.28
C LEU A 280 -20.31 -0.82 -17.63
N THR A 281 -21.21 0.14 -17.69
CA THR A 281 -21.93 0.52 -18.93
C THR A 281 -21.59 1.95 -19.35
N ASN A 282 -21.78 2.28 -20.63
CA ASN A 282 -21.47 3.60 -21.21
C ASN A 282 -20.00 4.01 -21.05
N THR A 283 -19.09 3.03 -21.15
CA THR A 283 -17.65 3.23 -21.06
C THR A 283 -17.13 3.88 -22.34
N ASN A 284 -16.19 4.82 -22.19
CA ASN A 284 -15.52 5.46 -23.32
C ASN A 284 -14.81 4.43 -24.22
N PRO A 285 -15.03 4.42 -25.55
CA PRO A 285 -14.40 3.45 -26.45
C PRO A 285 -12.87 3.49 -26.41
N CYS A 286 -12.27 4.66 -26.19
CA CYS A 286 -10.83 4.77 -26.03
C CYS A 286 -10.33 4.14 -24.74
N MET A 287 -11.13 4.11 -23.68
CA MET A 287 -10.78 3.36 -22.47
C MET A 287 -10.66 1.87 -22.79
N LEU A 288 -11.65 1.33 -23.52
CA LEU A 288 -11.71 -0.09 -23.88
C LEU A 288 -10.53 -0.51 -24.76
N GLU A 289 -10.26 0.24 -25.83
CA GLU A 289 -9.12 -0.02 -26.73
C GLU A 289 -7.78 0.00 -25.98
N HIS A 290 -7.58 0.98 -25.09
CA HIS A 290 -6.31 1.12 -24.38
C HIS A 290 -6.15 0.12 -23.23
N LEU A 291 -7.23 -0.28 -22.54
CA LEU A 291 -7.19 -1.37 -21.56
C LEU A 291 -6.83 -2.70 -22.21
N ASN A 292 -7.31 -2.94 -23.44
CA ASN A 292 -7.03 -4.17 -24.17
C ASN A 292 -5.55 -4.34 -24.60
N LYS A 293 -4.73 -3.30 -24.43
CA LYS A 293 -3.27 -3.39 -24.56
C LYS A 293 -2.62 -4.12 -23.37
N TYR A 294 -3.26 -4.10 -22.21
CA TYR A 294 -2.74 -4.63 -20.95
C TYR A 294 -3.49 -5.88 -20.47
N TRP A 295 -4.73 -6.07 -20.93
CA TRP A 295 -5.53 -7.26 -20.68
C TRP A 295 -6.12 -7.82 -21.95
N GLU A 296 -6.11 -9.13 -22.07
CA GLU A 296 -6.82 -9.83 -23.14
C GLU A 296 -8.32 -9.57 -22.96
N ALA A 297 -9.03 -9.30 -24.06
CA ALA A 297 -10.47 -9.12 -24.03
C ALA A 297 -11.14 -9.91 -25.15
N SER A 298 -12.36 -10.35 -24.90
CA SER A 298 -13.30 -10.82 -25.93
C SER A 298 -14.36 -9.75 -26.14
N VAL A 299 -14.73 -9.52 -27.40
CA VAL A 299 -15.68 -8.46 -27.77
C VAL A 299 -16.87 -9.07 -28.48
N GLN A 300 -18.06 -8.72 -28.00
CA GLN A 300 -19.33 -9.14 -28.61
C GLN A 300 -20.18 -7.91 -28.87
N SER A 301 -20.98 -7.93 -29.94
CA SER A 301 -22.08 -6.97 -30.07
C SER A 301 -23.01 -7.10 -28.87
N SER A 302 -23.73 -6.04 -28.50
CA SER A 302 -24.73 -6.08 -27.43
C SER A 302 -26.08 -5.76 -28.02
N ALA A 303 -27.14 -6.43 -27.56
CA ALA A 303 -28.50 -6.00 -27.87
C ALA A 303 -28.66 -4.54 -27.39
N SER A 304 -29.26 -3.70 -28.22
CA SER A 304 -29.55 -2.30 -27.89
C SER A 304 -30.46 -2.24 -26.66
N GLY A 305 -29.86 -2.04 -25.48
CA GLY A 305 -30.56 -2.00 -24.20
C GLY A 305 -30.19 -3.13 -23.24
N GLY A 306 -29.04 -2.99 -22.57
CA GLY A 306 -28.93 -3.28 -21.13
C GLY A 306 -28.79 -4.72 -20.64
N ASP A 307 -28.67 -5.73 -21.50
CA ASP A 307 -28.51 -7.12 -21.03
C ASP A 307 -27.21 -7.77 -21.53
N PHE A 308 -26.47 -8.41 -20.62
CA PHE A 308 -25.24 -9.18 -20.90
C PHE A 308 -25.54 -10.57 -21.50
N GLY A 309 -26.63 -10.71 -22.25
CA GLY A 309 -27.18 -11.99 -22.69
C GLY A 309 -26.58 -12.50 -24.01
N ASP A 310 -26.25 -13.79 -24.07
CA ASP A 310 -25.50 -14.43 -25.17
C ASP A 310 -26.31 -14.81 -26.44
N SER A 311 -27.55 -14.34 -26.60
CA SER A 311 -28.41 -14.75 -27.73
C SER A 311 -28.44 -13.72 -28.87
N GLY A 312 -27.94 -14.08 -30.05
CA GLY A 312 -28.04 -13.28 -31.28
C GLY A 312 -26.91 -12.25 -31.48
N LEU A 313 -25.82 -12.37 -30.72
CA LEU A 313 -24.70 -11.44 -30.76
C LEU A 313 -23.63 -11.86 -31.78
N THR A 314 -23.03 -10.88 -32.46
CA THR A 314 -21.82 -11.07 -33.27
C THR A 314 -20.63 -11.19 -32.33
N ASP A 315 -19.98 -12.35 -32.30
CA ASP A 315 -18.70 -12.52 -31.61
C ASP A 315 -17.58 -12.01 -32.52
N TYR A 316 -16.93 -10.92 -32.10
CA TYR A 316 -15.81 -10.35 -32.82
C TYR A 316 -14.51 -11.14 -32.54
N GLY A 317 -14.47 -11.92 -31.46
CA GLY A 317 -13.32 -12.73 -31.07
C GLY A 317 -12.62 -12.21 -29.82
N ARG A 318 -11.47 -12.82 -29.52
CA ARG A 318 -10.67 -12.61 -28.30
C ARG A 318 -9.21 -12.38 -28.63
N GLY A 319 -8.59 -11.43 -27.93
CA GLY A 319 -7.14 -11.21 -28.02
C GLY A 319 -6.67 -9.93 -27.35
N PHE A 320 -5.36 -9.70 -27.43
CA PHE A 320 -4.73 -8.41 -27.08
C PHE A 320 -4.68 -7.52 -28.31
N ASN A 321 -4.78 -6.20 -28.11
CA ASN A 321 -4.83 -5.21 -29.19
C ASN A 321 -5.88 -5.55 -30.27
N PHE A 322 -6.94 -6.23 -29.85
CA PHE A 322 -8.05 -6.63 -30.68
C PHE A 322 -9.04 -5.47 -30.76
N ILE A 323 -9.24 -4.95 -31.98
CA ILE A 323 -10.24 -3.91 -32.26
C ILE A 323 -11.26 -4.55 -33.21
N PRO A 324 -12.55 -4.65 -32.82
CA PRO A 324 -13.58 -5.18 -33.71
C PRO A 324 -13.66 -4.31 -34.97
N GLN A 325 -13.74 -4.93 -36.15
CA GLN A 325 -14.03 -4.17 -37.37
C GLN A 325 -15.55 -4.01 -37.49
N PRO A 326 -16.06 -2.80 -37.77
CA PRO A 326 -17.49 -2.62 -37.99
C PRO A 326 -17.93 -3.52 -39.14
N SER A 327 -19.06 -4.18 -38.96
CA SER A 327 -19.72 -4.88 -40.06
C SER A 327 -20.15 -3.84 -41.10
N ASN A 328 -19.96 -4.13 -42.40
CA ASN A 328 -20.21 -3.21 -43.53
C ASN A 328 -21.71 -2.83 -43.74
N GLY A 329 -22.52 -2.73 -42.69
CA GLY A 329 -23.92 -2.31 -42.73
C GLY A 329 -24.06 -0.84 -42.36
N GLY A 330 -24.36 0.01 -43.34
CA GLY A 330 -24.53 1.46 -43.15
C GLY A 330 -25.79 1.82 -42.35
N GLY A 331 -25.68 1.82 -41.02
CA GLY A 331 -26.64 2.43 -40.10
C GLY A 331 -25.93 3.41 -39.17
N ASP A 332 -26.46 4.62 -39.05
CA ASP A 332 -25.92 5.74 -38.25
C ASP A 332 -26.03 5.55 -36.71
N GLU A 333 -26.37 4.35 -36.22
CA GLU A 333 -26.45 4.07 -34.78
C GLU A 333 -25.15 3.45 -34.29
N SER A 334 -24.47 4.10 -33.34
CA SER A 334 -23.27 3.57 -32.71
C SER A 334 -23.61 2.25 -32.01
N GLU A 335 -23.19 1.13 -32.61
CA GLU A 335 -23.33 -0.20 -32.03
C GLU A 335 -22.68 -0.24 -30.64
N ILE A 336 -23.30 -0.94 -29.68
CA ILE A 336 -22.73 -1.11 -28.34
C ILE A 336 -22.01 -2.45 -28.28
N CYS A 337 -20.76 -2.44 -27.84
CA CYS A 337 -19.93 -3.64 -27.69
C CYS A 337 -19.77 -3.98 -26.20
N THR A 338 -19.90 -5.25 -25.88
CA THR A 338 -19.54 -5.82 -24.57
C THR A 338 -18.11 -6.36 -24.65
N TRP A 339 -17.23 -5.81 -23.83
CA TRP A 339 -15.84 -6.22 -23.66
C TRP A 339 -15.71 -6.99 -22.35
N ARG A 340 -15.37 -8.28 -22.43
CA ARG A 340 -15.03 -9.10 -21.25
C ARG A 340 -13.52 -9.24 -21.18
N PHE A 341 -12.91 -8.76 -20.10
CA PHE A 341 -11.47 -8.81 -19.88
C PHE A 341 -11.08 -10.02 -19.05
N TYR A 342 -9.89 -10.57 -19.30
CA TYR A 342 -9.41 -11.80 -18.69
C TYR A 342 -8.11 -11.60 -17.90
N ASN A 343 -7.95 -12.35 -16.81
CA ASN A 343 -6.67 -12.46 -16.10
C ASN A 343 -5.67 -13.33 -16.91
N PRO A 344 -4.38 -13.38 -16.51
CA PRO A 344 -3.39 -14.24 -17.16
C PRO A 344 -3.71 -15.74 -17.13
N GLN A 345 -4.62 -16.18 -16.25
CA GLN A 345 -5.12 -17.56 -16.17
C GLN A 345 -6.29 -17.82 -17.14
N GLY A 346 -6.78 -16.79 -17.84
CA GLY A 346 -7.86 -16.88 -18.81
C GLY A 346 -9.26 -16.78 -18.22
N GLU A 347 -9.39 -16.45 -16.93
CA GLU A 347 -10.68 -16.26 -16.25
C GLU A 347 -11.17 -14.81 -16.41
N PRO A 348 -12.49 -14.59 -16.60
CA PRO A 348 -13.04 -13.26 -16.75
C PRO A 348 -12.90 -12.47 -15.44
N THR A 349 -12.33 -11.26 -15.52
CA THR A 349 -12.11 -10.37 -14.37
C THR A 349 -13.17 -9.30 -14.26
N PHE A 350 -13.52 -8.68 -15.38
CA PHE A 350 -14.52 -7.62 -15.44
C PHE A 350 -15.10 -7.45 -16.84
N THR A 351 -16.26 -6.81 -16.91
CA THR A 351 -16.96 -6.57 -18.16
C THR A 351 -17.25 -5.09 -18.33
N MET A 352 -17.14 -4.57 -19.54
CA MET A 352 -17.46 -3.19 -19.85
C MET A 352 -18.28 -3.11 -21.13
N GLN A 353 -19.27 -2.24 -21.15
CA GLN A 353 -20.06 -1.91 -22.32
C GLN A 353 -19.80 -0.46 -22.70
N GLY A 354 -19.62 -0.23 -23.99
CA GLY A 354 -19.42 1.09 -24.58
C GLY A 354 -19.72 1.04 -26.06
N ALA A 355 -19.62 2.19 -26.74
CA ALA A 355 -19.67 2.19 -28.19
C ALA A 355 -18.60 1.24 -28.75
N CYS A 356 -18.95 0.45 -29.76
CA CYS A 356 -17.99 -0.28 -30.56
C CYS A 356 -17.02 0.76 -31.17
N PRO A 357 -15.69 0.56 -31.05
CA PRO A 357 -14.71 1.55 -31.50
C PRO A 357 -14.79 1.90 -32.98
#